data_AF-A0A061IS56-F1
#
_entry.id   AF-A0A061IS56-F1
#
_cell.length_a   1.000
_cell.length_b   1.000
_cell.length_c   1.000
_cell.angle_alpha   90.00
_cell.angle_beta   90.00
_cell.angle_gamma   90.00
#
_symmetry.space_group_name_H-M   'P 1'
#
loop_
_entity.id
_entity.type
_entity.pdbx_description
1 polymer ?
#
loop_
_entity_poly.entity_id
_entity_poly.type
_entity_poly.pdbx_seq_one_letter_code
_entity_poly.pdbx_strand_id
1 'polypeptide(L)'
;MVVEIAESPVPSKGKPSLPQVQGVGAGFVPHVLGRALVDVVIQVPRGAVINVVQRLPRTDGIFCVFFGGASVCVALQIARRP
;
A
#
# COMPACT_ATOMS: atom_id res chain seq x y z
N MET A 1 -4.86 -6.49 8.09
CA MET A 1 -4.38 -5.12 7.78
C MET A 1 -4.69 -4.73 6.34
N VAL A 2 -4.76 -3.43 6.05
CA VAL A 2 -4.90 -2.87 4.69
C VAL A 2 -3.74 -1.90 4.41
N VAL A 3 -3.22 -1.92 3.18
CA VAL A 3 -2.19 -0.99 2.71
C VAL A 3 -2.83 0.06 1.81
N GLU A 4 -2.55 1.34 2.07
CA GLU A 4 -2.96 2.44 1.21
C GLU A 4 -1.80 3.37 0.88
N ILE A 5 -1.93 4.12 -0.21
CA ILE A 5 -0.91 5.06 -0.67
C ILE A 5 -1.17 6.40 0.00
N ALA A 6 -0.15 6.96 0.65
CA ALA A 6 -0.27 8.19 1.44
C ALA A 6 -0.79 9.40 0.63
N GLU A 7 -0.49 9.41 -0.67
CA GLU A 7 -0.91 10.41 -1.65
C GLU A 7 -2.39 10.26 -2.08
N SER A 8 -3.02 9.11 -1.79
CA SER A 8 -4.46 8.86 -2.01
C SER A 8 -5.10 8.07 -0.84
N PRO A 9 -5.19 8.68 0.36
CA PRO A 9 -5.60 8.02 1.60
C PRO A 9 -7.12 7.96 1.73
N VAL A 10 -7.74 7.03 1.02
CA VAL A 10 -9.20 6.91 0.95
C VAL A 10 -9.78 6.16 2.17
N PRO A 11 -9.35 4.92 2.49
CA PRO A 11 -9.76 4.25 3.72
C PRO A 11 -9.47 5.03 5.01
N SER A 12 -8.33 5.73 5.13
CA SER A 12 -7.98 6.44 6.38
C SER A 12 -8.48 7.88 6.49
N LYS A 13 -8.57 8.65 5.38
CA LYS A 13 -8.95 10.08 5.45
C LYS A 13 -10.22 10.43 4.67
N GLY A 14 -10.80 9.48 3.94
CA GLY A 14 -12.08 9.66 3.23
C GLY A 14 -12.05 10.68 2.09
N LYS A 15 -10.88 11.23 1.72
CA LYS A 15 -10.75 12.23 0.65
C LYS A 15 -9.95 11.64 -0.51
N PRO A 16 -10.55 11.48 -1.69
CA PRO A 16 -9.79 11.14 -2.90
C PRO A 16 -8.87 12.31 -3.27
N SER A 17 -7.56 12.05 -3.40
CA SER A 17 -6.61 13.00 -4.00
C SER A 17 -5.80 12.34 -5.13
N LEU A 18 -5.50 13.17 -6.15
CA LEU A 18 -4.91 12.97 -7.49
C LEU A 18 -3.84 11.86 -7.71
N PRO A 19 -3.54 11.54 -8.99
CA PRO A 19 -4.35 10.72 -9.89
C PRO A 19 -4.26 9.24 -9.49
N GLN A 20 -5.34 8.52 -9.77
CA GLN A 20 -5.59 7.11 -9.42
C GLN A 20 -4.33 6.24 -9.55
N VAL A 21 -3.89 5.65 -8.44
CA VAL A 21 -2.95 4.53 -8.52
C VAL A 21 -3.78 3.34 -9.00
N GLN A 22 -3.47 2.84 -10.20
CA GLN A 22 -4.30 1.89 -10.92
C GLN A 22 -4.37 0.53 -10.20
N GLY A 23 -5.28 0.35 -9.23
CA GLY A 23 -5.50 -0.89 -8.48
C GLY A 23 -5.60 -0.79 -6.94
N VAL A 24 -5.20 0.32 -6.30
CA VAL A 24 -5.42 0.62 -4.86
C VAL A 24 -5.75 2.09 -4.69
N GLY A 25 -6.65 2.41 -3.76
CA GLY A 25 -7.11 3.79 -3.57
C GLY A 25 -8.10 4.20 -4.64
N ALA A 26 -9.21 3.44 -4.78
CA ALA A 26 -10.26 3.66 -5.77
C ALA A 26 -11.03 4.99 -5.60
N GLY A 27 -10.62 5.85 -4.66
CA GLY A 27 -11.34 7.08 -4.32
C GLY A 27 -12.56 6.88 -3.43
N PHE A 28 -12.99 5.63 -3.24
CA PHE A 28 -14.07 5.23 -2.32
C PHE A 28 -13.70 3.94 -1.58
N VAL A 29 -14.43 3.64 -0.50
CA VAL A 29 -14.31 2.37 0.22
C VAL A 29 -15.35 1.38 -0.32
N PRO A 30 -14.95 0.22 -0.88
CA PRO A 30 -15.88 -0.75 -1.45
C PRO A 30 -16.86 -1.32 -0.41
N HIS A 31 -18.12 -1.54 -0.79
CA HIS A 31 -19.11 -2.16 0.10
C HIS A 31 -18.75 -3.61 0.46
N VAL A 32 -18.02 -4.30 -0.41
CA VAL A 32 -17.53 -5.67 -0.18
C VAL A 32 -16.36 -5.73 0.82
N LEU A 33 -15.78 -4.59 1.21
CA LEU A 33 -14.70 -4.57 2.21
C LEU A 33 -15.28 -4.78 3.61
N GLY A 34 -15.03 -5.94 4.20
CA GLY A 34 -15.36 -6.24 5.59
C GLY A 34 -14.49 -5.44 6.56
N ARG A 35 -14.88 -4.18 6.85
CA ARG A 35 -14.11 -3.28 7.74
C ARG A 35 -13.87 -3.84 9.14
N ALA A 36 -14.79 -4.66 9.65
CA ALA A 36 -14.64 -5.34 10.94
C ALA A 36 -13.47 -6.35 10.97
N LEU A 37 -12.95 -6.76 9.81
CA LEU A 37 -11.80 -7.65 9.67
C LEU A 37 -10.48 -6.89 9.51
N VAL A 38 -10.50 -5.55 9.54
CA VAL A 38 -9.32 -4.71 9.32
C VAL A 38 -8.83 -4.15 10.64
N ASP A 39 -7.74 -4.71 11.17
CA ASP A 39 -7.16 -4.25 12.43
C ASP A 39 -6.48 -2.88 12.30
N VAL A 40 -5.80 -2.65 11.18
CA VAL A 40 -5.03 -1.44 10.91
C VAL A 40 -4.96 -1.13 9.43
N VAL A 41 -4.98 0.16 9.10
CA VAL A 41 -4.68 0.70 7.78
C VAL A 41 -3.32 1.38 7.85
N ILE A 42 -2.39 0.98 6.97
CA ILE A 42 -1.03 1.51 6.94
C ILE A 42 -0.84 2.31 5.65
N GLN A 43 -0.46 3.57 5.83
CA GLN A 43 -0.11 4.48 4.74
C GLN A 43 1.37 4.33 4.36
N VAL A 44 1.65 4.14 3.08
CA VAL A 44 3.01 4.17 2.54
C VAL A 44 3.13 5.20 1.42
N PRO A 45 4.24 5.97 1.38
CA PRO A 45 4.45 6.91 0.30
C PRO A 45 4.79 6.15 -0.99
N ARG A 46 4.26 6.62 -2.12
CA ARG A 46 4.49 6.02 -3.45
C ARG A 46 5.99 5.85 -3.74
N GLY A 47 6.81 6.84 -3.37
CA GLY A 47 8.26 6.78 -3.56
C GLY A 47 8.93 5.61 -2.83
N ALA A 48 8.49 5.27 -1.61
CA ALA A 48 9.01 4.12 -0.89
C ALA A 48 8.64 2.80 -1.56
N VAL A 49 7.41 2.70 -2.09
CA VAL A 49 6.96 1.53 -2.85
C VAL A 49 7.81 1.33 -4.10
N ILE A 50 8.07 2.40 -4.87
CA ILE A 50 8.89 2.34 -6.08
C ILE A 50 10.31 1.85 -5.75
N ASN A 51 10.91 2.38 -4.69
CA ASN A 51 12.24 1.94 -4.25
C ASN A 51 12.28 0.44 -3.91
N VAL A 52 11.25 -0.07 -3.24
CA VAL A 52 11.13 -1.51 -2.92
C VAL A 52 10.99 -2.34 -4.19
N VAL A 53 10.08 -1.96 -5.10
CA VAL A 53 9.85 -2.67 -6.38
C VAL A 53 11.12 -2.73 -7.23
N GLN A 54 11.89 -1.65 -7.30
CA GLN A 54 13.13 -1.62 -8.08
C GLN A 54 14.27 -2.43 -7.42
N ARG A 55 14.26 -2.56 -6.10
CA ARG A 55 15.30 -3.25 -5.34
C ARG A 55 15.07 -4.77 -5.29
N LEU A 56 13.83 -5.23 -5.18
CA LEU A 56 13.46 -6.64 -5.03
C LEU A 56 14.08 -7.57 -6.10
N PRO A 57 14.05 -7.23 -7.41
CA PRO A 57 14.69 -8.08 -8.43
C PRO A 57 16.20 -8.21 -8.26
N ARG A 58 16.86 -7.17 -7.75
CA ARG A 58 18.33 -7.12 -7.61
C ARG A 58 18.83 -7.80 -6.34
N THR A 59 17.97 -7.91 -5.32
CA THR A 59 18.37 -8.39 -3.99
C THR A 59 17.80 -9.76 -3.68
N ASP A 60 16.54 -10.01 -4.04
CA ASP A 60 15.82 -11.24 -3.71
C ASP A 60 15.42 -12.04 -4.95
N GLY A 61 15.67 -11.53 -6.17
CA GLY A 61 15.26 -12.17 -7.43
C GLY A 61 13.75 -12.13 -7.68
N ILE A 62 13.01 -11.32 -6.92
CA ILE A 62 11.54 -11.25 -7.00
C ILE A 62 11.13 -10.09 -7.91
N PHE A 63 10.44 -10.40 -9.00
CA PHE A 63 9.81 -9.40 -9.85
C PHE A 63 8.33 -9.25 -9.46
N CYS A 64 7.94 -8.07 -8.99
CA CYS A 64 6.57 -7.80 -8.58
C CYS A 64 6.07 -6.46 -9.12
N VAL A 65 4.75 -6.35 -9.30
CA VAL A 65 4.07 -5.09 -9.65
C VAL A 65 3.95 -4.17 -8.43
N PHE A 66 3.58 -2.91 -8.65
CA PHE A 66 3.49 -1.87 -7.63
C PHE A 66 2.79 -2.31 -6.33
N PHE A 67 1.67 -3.04 -6.42
CA PHE A 67 0.92 -3.49 -5.23
C PHE A 67 1.59 -4.61 -4.45
N GLY A 68 2.29 -5.51 -5.15
CA GLY A 68 3.15 -6.50 -4.50
C GLY A 68 4.25 -5.79 -3.73
N GLY A 69 4.89 -4.80 -4.35
CA GLY A 69 5.89 -3.96 -3.69
C GLY A 69 5.34 -3.15 -2.52
N ALA A 70 4.09 -2.67 -2.58
CA ALA A 70 3.45 -1.94 -1.49
C ALA A 70 3.24 -2.85 -0.27
N SER A 71 2.82 -4.10 -0.51
CA SER A 71 2.66 -5.12 0.53
C SER A 71 4.00 -5.45 1.20
N VAL A 72 5.06 -5.65 0.41
CA VAL A 72 6.41 -5.89 0.92
C VAL A 72 6.94 -4.67 1.68
N CYS A 73 6.70 -3.46 1.19
CA CYS A 73 7.12 -2.22 1.85
C CYS A 73 6.54 -2.12 3.27
N VAL A 74 5.24 -2.41 3.42
CA VAL A 74 4.59 -2.43 4.73
C VAL A 74 5.11 -3.58 5.60
N ALA A 75 5.27 -4.78 5.05
CA ALA A 75 5.81 -5.91 5.80
C ALA A 75 7.19 -5.61 6.37
N LEU A 76 8.08 -4.98 5.58
CA LEU A 76 9.41 -4.54 6.03
C LEU A 76 9.34 -3.48 7.13
N GLN A 77 8.36 -2.57 7.11
CA GLN A 77 8.17 -1.59 8.19
C GLN A 77 7.69 -2.25 9.48
N ILE A 78 6.77 -3.21 9.39
CA ILE A 78 6.28 -3.96 10.55
C ILE A 78 7.39 -4.80 11.16
N ALA A 79 8.17 -5.49 10.33
CA ALA A 79 9.29 -6.32 10.78
C ALA A 79 10.41 -5.52 11.48
N ARG A 80 10.44 -4.19 11.34
CA ARG A 80 11.38 -3.29 12.02
C ARG A 80 10.86 -2.72 13.34
N ARG A 81 9.61 -2.98 13.71
CA ARG A 81 9.06 -2.54 14.99
C ARG A 81 9.69 -3.36 16.12
N PRO A 82 9.98 -2.75 17.28
CA PRO A 82 10.58 -3.42 18.42
C PRO A 82 9.67 -4.52 19.00
#